data_AF-A0A7C1J2F7-F1
#
_entry.id   AF-A0A7C1J2F7-F1
#
_cell.length_a   1.000
_cell.length_b   1.000
_cell.length_c   1.000
_cell.angle_alpha   90.00
_cell.angle_beta   90.00
_cell.angle_gamma   90.00
#
_symmetry.space_group_name_H-M   'P 1'
#
loop_
_entity.id
_entity.type
_entity.pdbx_description
1 polymer ?
#
loop_
_entity_poly.entity_id
_entity_poly.type
_entity_poly.pdbx_seq_one_letter_code
_entity_poly.pdbx_strand_id
1 'polypeptide(L)'
;MHRRAASGILPPSNPFRARVQRMETEQRIQTILGLQRQIGNSATLALLRRGDVTRLNGSSRITVQRKSRHPHFSGGLATKGKDNDFAVVFFRQAHGENAAAMSIDEFLRFIQRLITGTLMRSQTAPLMKFTTEVQGDSYGSFRYSEWCMNINPEIAFGSAKTVSEITEANLKELADTVYHETRHAEQIFRVLRARVGAMLPDPENVTKEQRWAVADKLRREIAVPFLVALQAAEHPLSPDTKAGKRLLSGAMAWEKSIYGSDAQYRNFVLGKSKENAQKMYKYSSKLYYSVPDDYNVHLPMHNMPLPQKAADYDTALDWINSLYRRFESRHLPEAERVLESLRKRGKSSGMEQIMRRHIQTILSAMRAILKTEGKLYTKEQIEALYYQAEAAVLAFDQAYRDLPEEADAWRIGGKAGSKYEKQARKHGLDTSSPEDD
;
A
#
# COMPACT_ATOMS: atom_id res chain seq x y z
N MET A 1 -53.21 -53.68 -25.61
CA MET A 1 -52.96 -52.24 -25.35
C MET A 1 -52.43 -52.06 -23.93
N HIS A 2 -51.11 -51.99 -23.74
CA HIS A 2 -50.50 -51.56 -22.46
C HIS A 2 -49.29 -50.67 -22.76
N ARG A 3 -49.44 -49.36 -22.55
CA ARG A 3 -48.33 -48.39 -22.58
C ARG A 3 -47.67 -48.37 -21.19
N ARG A 4 -46.40 -48.78 -21.11
CA ARG A 4 -45.53 -48.53 -19.96
C ARG A 4 -45.03 -47.08 -20.02
N ALA A 5 -45.25 -46.34 -18.94
CA ALA A 5 -44.68 -45.01 -18.73
C ALA A 5 -43.17 -45.14 -18.46
N ALA A 6 -42.37 -44.45 -19.26
CA ALA A 6 -40.93 -44.34 -19.05
C ALA A 6 -40.67 -43.35 -17.90
N SER A 7 -40.15 -43.85 -16.78
CA SER A 7 -39.65 -43.02 -15.69
C SER A 7 -38.36 -42.31 -16.15
N GLY A 8 -38.48 -41.03 -16.47
CA GLY A 8 -37.37 -40.16 -16.82
C GLY A 8 -36.43 -39.96 -15.64
N ILE A 9 -35.29 -40.63 -15.67
CA ILE A 9 -34.15 -40.37 -14.78
C ILE A 9 -33.53 -39.04 -15.24
N LEU A 10 -33.70 -37.98 -14.44
CA LEU A 10 -33.03 -36.70 -14.67
C LEU A 10 -31.51 -36.91 -14.58
N PRO A 11 -30.71 -36.37 -15.52
CA PRO A 11 -29.27 -36.52 -15.48
C PRO A 11 -28.68 -35.87 -14.22
N PRO A 12 -27.62 -36.46 -13.63
CA PRO A 12 -27.00 -35.92 -12.42
C PRO A 12 -26.52 -34.48 -12.68
N SER A 13 -26.92 -33.57 -11.80
CA SER A 13 -26.56 -32.15 -11.87
C SER A 13 -25.04 -31.98 -11.92
N ASN A 14 -24.55 -31.24 -12.92
CA ASN A 14 -23.12 -30.96 -13.09
C ASN A 14 -22.53 -30.35 -11.79
N PRO A 15 -21.57 -31.03 -11.12
CA PRO A 15 -21.00 -30.59 -9.85
C PRO A 15 -20.33 -29.21 -9.92
N PHE A 16 -19.87 -28.79 -11.11
CA PHE A 16 -19.34 -27.44 -11.33
C PHE A 16 -20.42 -26.37 -11.18
N ARG A 17 -21.63 -26.61 -11.70
CA ARG A 17 -22.76 -25.67 -11.62
C ARG A 17 -23.22 -25.48 -10.17
N ALA A 18 -23.21 -26.55 -9.38
CA ALA A 18 -23.52 -26.50 -7.95
C ALA A 18 -22.48 -25.68 -7.16
N ARG A 19 -21.19 -25.80 -7.50
CA ARG A 19 -20.11 -25.01 -6.87
C ARG A 19 -20.24 -23.52 -7.19
N VAL A 20 -20.52 -23.17 -8.44
CA VAL A 20 -20.76 -21.78 -8.86
C VAL A 20 -21.97 -21.18 -8.13
N GLN A 21 -23.08 -21.92 -8.06
CA GLN A 21 -24.28 -21.46 -7.33
C GLN A 21 -24.03 -21.26 -5.83
N ARG A 22 -23.21 -22.12 -5.19
CA ARG A 22 -22.81 -21.94 -3.78
C ARG A 22 -21.99 -20.67 -3.58
N MET A 23 -20.98 -20.43 -4.42
CA MET A 23 -20.18 -19.20 -4.37
C MET A 23 -21.05 -17.95 -4.58
N GLU A 24 -21.96 -17.97 -5.55
CA GLU A 24 -22.90 -16.87 -5.78
C GLU A 24 -23.82 -16.64 -4.57
N THR A 25 -24.26 -17.71 -3.90
CA THR A 25 -25.10 -17.64 -2.71
C THR A 25 -24.35 -17.06 -1.51
N GLU A 26 -23.14 -17.55 -1.23
CA GLU A 26 -22.26 -17.02 -0.18
C GLU A 26 -21.95 -15.54 -0.41
N GLN A 27 -21.66 -15.16 -1.65
CA GLN A 27 -21.42 -13.76 -2.02
C GLN A 27 -22.67 -12.88 -1.82
N ARG A 28 -23.86 -13.37 -2.16
CA ARG A 28 -25.14 -12.68 -1.90
C ARG A 28 -25.37 -12.50 -0.39
N ILE A 29 -25.09 -13.51 0.42
CA ILE A 29 -25.19 -13.43 1.88
C ILE A 29 -24.26 -12.34 2.43
N GLN A 30 -22.99 -12.33 2.02
CA GLN A 30 -22.04 -11.29 2.45
C GLN A 30 -22.47 -9.88 2.02
N THR A 31 -23.06 -9.75 0.83
CA THR A 31 -23.62 -8.48 0.33
C THR A 31 -24.79 -8.01 1.19
N ILE A 32 -25.73 -8.91 1.52
CA ILE A 32 -26.87 -8.60 2.39
C ILE A 32 -26.39 -8.16 3.78
N LEU A 33 -25.43 -8.86 4.37
CA LEU A 33 -24.84 -8.49 5.67
C LEU A 33 -24.11 -7.14 5.61
N GLY A 34 -23.46 -6.82 4.49
CA GLY A 34 -22.87 -5.50 4.23
C GLY A 34 -23.93 -4.39 4.19
N LEU A 35 -25.00 -4.60 3.42
CA LEU A 35 -26.11 -3.65 3.29
C LEU A 35 -26.85 -3.45 4.63
N GLN A 36 -27.11 -4.53 5.38
CA GLN A 36 -27.73 -4.44 6.71
C GLN A 36 -26.89 -3.60 7.66
N ARG A 37 -25.57 -3.78 7.67
CA ARG A 37 -24.65 -2.94 8.46
C ARG A 37 -24.68 -1.48 8.00
N GLN A 38 -24.69 -1.23 6.69
CA GLN A 38 -24.77 0.12 6.14
C GLN A 38 -26.08 0.83 6.50
N ILE A 39 -27.21 0.13 6.40
CA ILE A 39 -28.54 0.63 6.79
C ILE A 39 -28.56 0.90 8.30
N GLY A 40 -28.09 -0.04 9.12
CA GLY A 40 -28.00 0.12 10.58
C GLY A 40 -27.15 1.33 10.97
N ASN A 41 -25.95 1.48 10.41
CA ASN A 41 -25.08 2.63 10.67
C ASN A 41 -25.72 3.95 10.24
N SER A 42 -26.42 3.96 9.10
CA SER A 42 -27.13 5.15 8.59
C SER A 42 -28.33 5.52 9.46
N ALA A 43 -29.07 4.52 9.96
CA ALA A 43 -30.18 4.72 10.89
C ALA A 43 -29.69 5.26 12.24
N THR A 44 -28.62 4.70 12.80
CA THR A 44 -27.98 5.21 14.03
C THR A 44 -27.50 6.65 13.84
N LEU A 45 -26.84 6.98 12.73
CA LEU A 45 -26.45 8.36 12.43
C LEU A 45 -27.66 9.29 12.27
N ALA A 46 -28.75 8.81 11.67
CA ALA A 46 -29.99 9.59 11.55
C ALA A 46 -30.65 9.83 12.92
N LEU A 47 -30.61 8.85 13.83
CA LEU A 47 -31.10 8.98 15.21
C LEU A 47 -30.23 9.94 16.02
N LEU A 48 -28.90 9.84 15.93
CA LEU A 48 -27.98 10.77 16.58
C LEU A 48 -28.20 12.22 16.08
N ARG A 49 -28.43 12.39 14.77
CA ARG A 49 -28.76 13.71 14.19
C ARG A 49 -30.14 14.23 14.58
N ARG A 50 -31.09 13.34 14.93
CA ARG A 50 -32.41 13.72 15.45
C ARG A 50 -32.38 14.00 16.96
N GLY A 51 -31.40 13.45 17.68
CA GLY A 51 -31.22 13.63 19.13
C GLY A 51 -30.76 15.02 19.57
N ASP A 52 -30.31 15.88 18.65
CA ASP A 52 -29.86 17.25 18.94
C ASP A 52 -30.97 18.33 18.84
N VAL A 53 -32.25 17.94 18.91
CA VAL A 53 -33.36 18.90 18.91
C VAL A 53 -34.20 18.78 20.17
N THR A 54 -33.62 19.19 21.30
CA THR A 54 -34.38 19.72 22.43
C THR A 54 -33.58 20.79 23.19
N ARG A 55 -33.37 21.94 22.54
CA ARG A 55 -33.49 23.24 23.22
C ARG A 55 -34.37 24.15 22.38
N LEU A 56 -35.66 24.14 22.72
CA LEU A 56 -36.64 25.13 22.31
C LEU A 56 -36.35 26.44 23.03
N ASN A 57 -36.27 27.54 22.28
CA ASN A 57 -37.09 28.73 22.53
C ASN A 57 -36.93 29.73 21.37
N GLY A 58 -38.06 30.15 20.79
CA GLY A 58 -38.16 31.39 20.01
C GLY A 58 -38.26 31.24 18.49
N SER A 59 -39.47 30.97 18.02
CA SER A 59 -40.12 31.65 16.89
C SER A 59 -39.27 32.00 15.66
N SER A 60 -39.24 31.14 14.65
CA SER A 60 -39.05 31.57 13.24
C SER A 60 -39.57 30.50 12.28
N ARG A 61 -40.40 30.94 11.32
CA ARG A 61 -40.95 30.13 10.23
C ARG A 61 -39.82 29.44 9.45
N ILE A 62 -39.83 28.12 9.41
CA ILE A 62 -38.92 27.33 8.58
C ILE A 62 -39.50 27.24 7.18
N THR A 63 -38.99 28.07 6.27
CA THR A 63 -39.13 27.83 4.82
C THR A 63 -38.26 26.62 4.47
N VAL A 64 -38.89 25.50 4.11
CA VAL A 64 -38.19 24.30 3.63
C VAL A 64 -37.66 24.57 2.21
N GLN A 65 -36.52 25.26 2.11
CA GLN A 65 -35.72 25.21 0.90
C GLN A 65 -35.15 23.79 0.79
N ARG A 66 -35.67 23.03 -0.16
CA ARG A 66 -35.11 21.77 -0.65
C ARG A 66 -33.78 22.06 -1.38
N LYS A 67 -32.75 22.54 -0.66
CA LYS A 67 -31.37 22.40 -1.13
C LYS A 67 -31.02 20.94 -0.97
N SER A 68 -31.02 20.19 -2.07
CA SER A 68 -30.28 18.93 -2.15
C SER A 68 -28.80 19.27 -1.92
N ARG A 69 -28.41 19.35 -0.65
CA ARG A 69 -27.01 19.37 -0.25
C ARG A 69 -26.49 17.98 -0.58
N HIS A 70 -26.13 17.75 -1.85
CA HIS A 70 -25.23 16.67 -2.19
C HIS A 70 -24.03 16.82 -1.24
N PRO A 71 -23.71 15.81 -0.42
CA PRO A 71 -22.60 15.91 0.51
C PRO A 71 -21.38 16.34 -0.27
N HIS A 72 -20.78 17.48 0.10
CA HIS A 72 -19.56 17.93 -0.53
C HIS A 72 -18.51 16.80 -0.38
N PHE A 73 -18.18 16.14 -1.48
CA PHE A 73 -17.15 15.10 -1.59
C PHE A 73 -15.73 15.70 -1.46
N SER A 74 -15.54 16.64 -0.53
CA SER A 74 -14.35 17.49 -0.47
C SER A 74 -13.14 16.83 0.21
N GLY A 75 -13.26 15.59 0.70
CA GLY A 75 -12.15 14.66 0.56
C GLY A 75 -11.99 13.57 1.62
N GLY A 76 -11.04 12.68 1.30
CA GLY A 76 -10.67 11.51 2.09
C GLY A 76 -9.76 11.82 3.25
N LEU A 77 -8.98 10.83 3.67
CA LEU A 77 -8.06 10.90 4.81
C LEU A 77 -7.15 12.15 4.78
N ALA A 78 -6.74 12.57 3.59
CA ALA A 78 -5.91 13.75 3.37
C ALA A 78 -6.60 15.12 3.56
N THR A 79 -7.84 15.18 4.04
CA THR A 79 -8.52 16.46 4.26
C THR A 79 -8.14 17.11 5.57
N LYS A 80 -7.81 18.40 5.51
CA LYS A 80 -7.44 19.23 6.65
C LYS A 80 -8.49 19.10 7.76
N GLY A 81 -8.10 18.59 8.91
CA GLY A 81 -8.94 18.46 10.11
C GLY A 81 -9.44 17.05 10.41
N LYS A 82 -9.37 16.09 9.46
CA LYS A 82 -9.73 14.67 9.71
C LYS A 82 -8.53 13.80 10.09
N ASP A 83 -7.32 14.25 9.75
CA ASP A 83 -6.04 13.69 10.20
C ASP A 83 -5.89 13.76 11.72
N ASN A 84 -6.50 14.76 12.35
CA ASN A 84 -6.54 14.89 13.80
C ASN A 84 -7.34 13.78 14.49
N ASP A 85 -8.29 13.13 13.82
CA ASP A 85 -9.17 12.14 14.48
C ASP A 85 -8.52 10.77 14.55
N PHE A 86 -7.86 10.30 13.49
CA PHE A 86 -7.33 8.93 13.46
C PHE A 86 -6.23 8.72 14.50
N ALA A 87 -5.12 9.46 14.44
CA ALA A 87 -3.97 9.24 15.33
C ALA A 87 -4.32 9.48 16.80
N VAL A 88 -5.22 10.42 17.08
CA VAL A 88 -5.69 10.70 18.45
C VAL A 88 -6.60 9.59 18.98
N VAL A 89 -7.53 9.09 18.15
CA VAL A 89 -8.40 7.97 18.54
C VAL A 89 -7.60 6.67 18.66
N PHE A 90 -6.63 6.45 17.77
CA PHE A 90 -5.68 5.34 17.84
C PHE A 90 -4.89 5.40 19.14
N PHE A 91 -4.24 6.53 19.45
CA PHE A 91 -3.49 6.74 20.68
C PHE A 91 -4.37 6.50 21.92
N ARG A 92 -5.55 7.14 21.98
CA ARG A 92 -6.49 6.97 23.10
C ARG A 92 -6.91 5.51 23.28
N GLN A 93 -7.08 4.77 22.20
CA GLN A 93 -7.45 3.36 22.29
C GLN A 93 -6.28 2.49 22.71
N ALA A 94 -5.06 2.78 22.27
CA ALA A 94 -3.85 2.05 22.66
C ALA A 94 -3.47 2.29 24.12
N HIS A 95 -3.87 3.44 24.68
CA HIS A 95 -3.56 3.88 26.04
C HIS A 95 -4.77 4.01 26.97
N GLY A 96 -5.94 3.51 26.54
CA GLY A 96 -7.15 3.54 27.35
C GLY A 96 -7.11 2.51 28.48
N GLU A 97 -7.95 2.66 29.50
CA GLU A 97 -7.99 1.75 30.66
C GLU A 97 -8.14 0.26 30.28
N ASN A 98 -8.87 -0.02 29.18
CA ASN A 98 -9.08 -1.38 28.67
C ASN A 98 -8.02 -1.84 27.66
N ALA A 99 -7.08 -0.96 27.28
CA ALA A 99 -6.11 -1.25 26.24
C ALA A 99 -5.06 -2.26 26.71
N ALA A 100 -4.60 -2.12 27.95
CA ALA A 100 -3.53 -2.98 28.48
C ALA A 100 -3.86 -4.47 28.40
N ALA A 101 -5.11 -4.85 28.66
CA ALA A 101 -5.55 -6.25 28.58
C ALA A 101 -6.03 -6.66 27.17
N MET A 102 -6.10 -5.74 26.21
CA MET A 102 -6.61 -6.02 24.87
C MET A 102 -5.63 -6.92 24.13
N SER A 103 -6.13 -8.04 23.61
CA SER A 103 -5.33 -8.90 22.73
C SER A 103 -4.99 -8.20 21.42
N ILE A 104 -3.88 -8.59 20.77
CA ILE A 104 -3.49 -8.04 19.45
C ILE A 104 -4.61 -8.18 18.41
N ASP A 105 -5.31 -9.31 18.41
CA ASP A 105 -6.45 -9.56 17.53
C ASP A 105 -7.63 -8.58 17.75
N GLU A 106 -7.95 -8.28 19.00
CA GLU A 106 -8.99 -7.30 19.34
C GLU A 106 -8.57 -5.89 18.93
N PHE A 107 -7.29 -5.57 19.10
CA PHE A 107 -6.73 -4.29 18.70
C PHE A 107 -6.75 -4.10 17.18
N LEU A 108 -6.35 -5.12 16.41
CA LEU A 108 -6.46 -5.11 14.95
C LEU A 108 -7.90 -4.97 14.48
N ARG A 109 -8.85 -5.67 15.10
CA ARG A 109 -10.29 -5.49 14.82
C ARG A 109 -10.76 -4.07 15.14
N PHE A 110 -10.24 -3.44 16.19
CA PHE A 110 -10.49 -2.03 16.47
C PHE A 110 -9.94 -1.12 15.37
N ILE A 111 -8.67 -1.30 14.97
CA ILE A 111 -8.01 -0.51 13.92
C ILE A 111 -8.81 -0.61 12.62
N GLN A 112 -9.20 -1.83 12.23
CA GLN A 112 -10.02 -2.06 11.05
C GLN A 112 -11.35 -1.30 11.14
N ARG A 113 -12.04 -1.33 12.28
CA ARG A 113 -13.30 -0.58 12.48
C ARG A 113 -13.08 0.93 12.40
N LEU A 114 -12.00 1.45 12.99
CA LEU A 114 -11.66 2.86 12.99
C LEU A 114 -11.47 3.38 11.56
N ILE A 115 -10.68 2.67 10.76
CA ILE A 115 -10.43 3.00 9.35
C ILE A 115 -11.69 2.85 8.52
N THR A 116 -12.38 1.72 8.65
CA THR A 116 -13.63 1.45 7.93
C THR A 116 -14.63 2.57 8.18
N GLY A 117 -14.84 2.93 9.46
CA GLY A 117 -15.74 4.01 9.82
C GLY A 117 -15.32 5.33 9.17
N THR A 118 -14.02 5.60 9.09
CA THR A 118 -13.50 6.80 8.46
C THR A 118 -13.71 6.80 6.95
N LEU A 119 -13.33 5.72 6.25
CA LEU A 119 -13.51 5.55 4.80
C LEU A 119 -14.98 5.58 4.37
N MET A 120 -15.86 4.92 5.11
CA MET A 120 -17.30 4.91 4.84
C MET A 120 -17.92 6.29 5.02
N ARG A 121 -17.57 7.02 6.08
CA ARG A 121 -18.07 8.38 6.32
C ARG A 121 -17.61 9.37 5.24
N SER A 122 -16.43 9.15 4.65
CA SER A 122 -15.91 9.99 3.58
C SER A 122 -16.30 9.52 2.18
N GLN A 123 -16.92 8.34 2.03
CA GLN A 123 -17.22 7.70 0.73
C GLN A 123 -15.98 7.67 -0.19
N THR A 124 -14.80 7.46 0.39
CA THR A 124 -13.53 7.51 -0.33
C THR A 124 -12.91 6.16 -0.64
N ALA A 125 -13.39 5.08 -0.03
CA ALA A 125 -13.12 3.71 -0.43
C ALA A 125 -14.16 2.74 0.20
N PRO A 126 -14.37 1.55 -0.40
CA PRO A 126 -15.10 0.45 0.21
C PRO A 126 -14.42 -0.08 1.47
N LEU A 127 -15.16 -0.87 2.25
CA LEU A 127 -14.64 -1.60 3.41
C LEU A 127 -13.42 -2.46 3.02
N MET A 128 -12.32 -2.25 3.73
CA MET A 128 -11.08 -3.00 3.57
C MET A 128 -11.00 -4.15 4.59
N LYS A 129 -10.51 -5.30 4.13
CA LYS A 129 -10.20 -6.44 5.00
C LYS A 129 -8.83 -6.24 5.66
N PHE A 130 -8.64 -6.86 6.82
CA PHE A 130 -7.37 -6.91 7.53
C PHE A 130 -6.92 -8.35 7.62
N THR A 131 -5.65 -8.60 7.33
CA THR A 131 -4.98 -9.88 7.53
C THR A 131 -3.67 -9.66 8.29
N THR A 132 -3.21 -10.71 8.96
CA THR A 132 -1.90 -10.76 9.62
C THR A 132 -1.10 -11.90 9.03
N GLU A 133 -0.32 -11.59 8.00
CA GLU A 133 0.61 -12.50 7.37
C GLU A 133 2.01 -11.91 7.47
N VAL A 134 3.00 -12.76 7.76
CA VAL A 134 4.40 -12.37 7.73
C VAL A 134 4.77 -12.03 6.28
N GLN A 135 5.24 -10.80 6.04
CA GLN A 135 5.56 -10.32 4.70
C GLN A 135 6.84 -9.47 4.72
N GLY A 136 7.96 -10.13 4.40
CA GLY A 136 9.26 -9.49 4.28
C GLY A 136 9.59 -8.58 5.45
N ASP A 137 10.22 -7.44 5.14
CA ASP A 137 10.74 -6.49 6.13
C ASP A 137 9.85 -5.23 6.27
N SER A 138 8.57 -5.30 5.91
CA SER A 138 7.62 -4.17 5.98
C SER A 138 6.59 -4.34 7.10
N TYR A 139 6.24 -3.24 7.78
CA TYR A 139 5.15 -3.22 8.78
C TYR A 139 3.78 -3.63 8.22
N GLY A 140 3.53 -3.35 6.94
CA GLY A 140 2.28 -3.71 6.28
C GLY A 140 2.30 -3.48 4.78
N SER A 141 1.23 -3.92 4.11
CA SER A 141 1.03 -3.73 2.68
C SER A 141 -0.47 -3.71 2.33
N PHE A 142 -0.82 -3.00 1.25
CA PHE A 142 -2.16 -3.03 0.67
C PHE A 142 -2.22 -3.88 -0.62
N ARG A 143 -3.02 -4.94 -0.59
CA ARG A 143 -3.31 -5.80 -1.75
C ARG A 143 -4.61 -5.38 -2.42
N TYR A 144 -4.52 -4.61 -3.50
CA TYR A 144 -5.70 -4.11 -4.22
C TYR A 144 -6.57 -5.23 -4.83
N SER A 145 -5.98 -6.37 -5.20
CA SER A 145 -6.70 -7.52 -5.77
C SER A 145 -7.63 -8.22 -4.81
N GLU A 146 -7.31 -8.17 -3.52
CA GLU A 146 -8.12 -8.71 -2.44
C GLU A 146 -8.89 -7.62 -1.69
N TRP A 147 -8.54 -6.35 -1.95
CA TRP A 147 -8.97 -5.18 -1.19
C TRP A 147 -8.69 -5.36 0.31
N CYS A 148 -7.45 -5.73 0.62
CA CYS A 148 -7.01 -6.15 1.95
C CYS A 148 -5.73 -5.41 2.36
N MET A 149 -5.70 -4.93 3.60
CA MET A 149 -4.48 -4.51 4.27
C MET A 149 -3.89 -5.71 5.01
N ASN A 150 -2.63 -6.00 4.75
CA ASN A 150 -1.87 -6.95 5.54
C ASN A 150 -0.99 -6.19 6.53
N ILE A 151 -0.99 -6.60 7.80
CA ILE A 151 -0.05 -6.12 8.81
C ILE A 151 0.92 -7.26 9.12
N ASN A 152 2.22 -6.98 9.12
CA ASN A 152 3.22 -7.97 9.51
C ASN A 152 3.28 -8.04 11.04
N PRO A 153 2.81 -9.13 11.67
CA PRO A 153 2.71 -9.19 13.11
C PRO A 153 4.09 -9.22 13.79
N GLU A 154 5.11 -9.81 13.15
CA GLU A 154 6.46 -9.92 13.73
C GLU A 154 7.12 -8.55 13.88
N ILE A 155 6.93 -7.66 12.88
CA ILE A 155 7.50 -6.32 12.90
C ILE A 155 6.63 -5.36 13.73
N ALA A 156 5.31 -5.39 13.52
CA ALA A 156 4.40 -4.47 14.18
C ALA A 156 4.25 -4.74 15.69
N PHE A 157 4.35 -6.00 16.11
CA PHE A 157 4.07 -6.40 17.49
C PHE A 157 5.22 -7.16 18.17
N GLY A 158 6.19 -7.68 17.42
CA GLY A 158 7.23 -8.52 18.00
C GLY A 158 6.64 -9.75 18.69
N SER A 159 7.05 -9.97 19.94
CA SER A 159 6.51 -11.04 20.79
C SER A 159 5.31 -10.60 21.66
N ALA A 160 4.78 -9.39 21.47
CA ALA A 160 3.69 -8.85 22.27
C ALA A 160 2.41 -9.70 22.11
N LYS A 161 1.77 -10.03 23.24
CA LYS A 161 0.48 -10.73 23.30
C LYS A 161 -0.67 -9.77 23.56
N THR A 162 -0.37 -8.64 24.19
CA THR A 162 -1.32 -7.61 24.58
C THR A 162 -0.85 -6.24 24.07
N VAL A 163 -1.76 -5.26 23.98
CA VAL A 163 -1.39 -3.92 23.50
C VAL A 163 -0.37 -3.22 24.40
N SER A 164 -0.42 -3.43 25.72
CA SER A 164 0.56 -2.84 26.66
C SER A 164 1.98 -3.38 26.51
N GLU A 165 2.16 -4.52 25.83
CA GLU A 165 3.48 -5.10 25.55
C GLU A 165 4.08 -4.55 24.25
N ILE A 166 3.33 -3.79 23.45
CA ILE A 166 3.83 -3.16 22.23
C ILE A 166 4.61 -1.90 22.62
N THR A 167 5.80 -1.72 22.06
CA THR A 167 6.58 -0.49 22.27
C THR A 167 5.89 0.71 21.64
N GLU A 168 6.10 1.88 22.21
CA GLU A 168 5.57 3.14 21.67
C GLU A 168 6.11 3.48 20.27
N ALA A 169 7.37 3.13 19.99
CA ALA A 169 7.95 3.22 18.65
C ALA A 169 7.16 2.36 17.65
N ASN A 170 6.84 1.11 18.00
CA ASN A 170 6.07 0.23 17.14
C ASN A 170 4.62 0.70 16.99
N LEU A 171 3.99 1.24 18.04
CA LEU A 171 2.65 1.82 17.94
C LEU A 171 2.62 3.07 17.03
N LYS A 172 3.67 3.92 17.08
CA LYS A 172 3.86 5.04 16.16
C LYS A 172 3.98 4.56 14.71
N GLU A 173 4.86 3.60 14.44
CA GLU A 173 5.07 3.04 13.10
C GLU A 173 3.83 2.31 12.58
N LEU A 174 3.09 1.62 13.45
CA LEU A 174 1.82 0.99 13.11
C LEU A 174 0.76 2.04 12.74
N ALA A 175 0.66 3.15 13.48
CA ALA A 175 -0.26 4.24 13.16
C ALA A 175 0.07 4.90 11.81
N ASP A 176 1.36 5.11 11.53
CA ASP A 176 1.85 5.58 10.22
C ASP A 176 1.45 4.61 9.11
N THR A 177 1.91 3.35 9.22
CA THR A 177 1.69 2.27 8.25
C THR A 177 0.21 2.08 7.93
N VAL A 178 -0.63 1.99 8.95
CA VAL A 178 -2.07 1.80 8.77
C VAL A 178 -2.68 2.96 7.99
N TYR A 179 -2.24 4.19 8.24
CA TYR A 179 -2.76 5.36 7.55
C TYR A 179 -2.19 5.48 6.12
N HIS A 180 -0.94 5.08 5.92
CA HIS A 180 -0.25 4.93 4.64
C HIS A 180 -0.98 3.92 3.73
N GLU A 181 -1.16 2.68 4.18
CA GLU A 181 -1.79 1.63 3.38
C GLU A 181 -3.27 1.94 3.09
N THR A 182 -3.96 2.59 4.03
CA THR A 182 -5.32 3.08 3.78
C THR A 182 -5.34 4.14 2.68
N ARG A 183 -4.28 4.95 2.59
CA ARG A 183 -4.17 5.95 1.52
C ARG A 183 -4.05 5.30 0.14
N HIS A 184 -3.34 4.18 0.01
CA HIS A 184 -3.33 3.43 -1.24
C HIS A 184 -4.72 2.94 -1.66
N ALA A 185 -5.52 2.43 -0.72
CA ALA A 185 -6.91 2.06 -1.00
C ALA A 185 -7.74 3.24 -1.54
N GLU A 186 -7.59 4.44 -0.96
CA GLU A 186 -8.26 5.64 -1.48
C GLU A 186 -7.77 6.05 -2.88
N GLN A 187 -6.47 5.93 -3.14
CA GLN A 187 -5.87 6.30 -4.42
C GLN A 187 -6.41 5.40 -5.53
N ILE A 188 -6.36 4.07 -5.35
CA ILE A 188 -6.90 3.10 -6.31
C ILE A 188 -8.40 3.30 -6.50
N PHE A 189 -9.16 3.52 -5.43
CA PHE A 189 -10.60 3.76 -5.56
C PHE A 189 -10.91 5.04 -6.35
N ARG A 190 -10.10 6.10 -6.19
CA ARG A 190 -10.25 7.32 -6.98
C ARG A 190 -9.87 7.13 -8.44
N VAL A 191 -8.84 6.34 -8.75
CA VAL A 191 -8.51 5.94 -10.13
C VAL A 191 -9.69 5.21 -10.77
N LEU A 192 -10.28 4.24 -10.05
CA LEU A 192 -11.47 3.53 -10.52
C LEU A 192 -12.62 4.51 -10.82
N ARG A 193 -12.97 5.40 -9.88
CA ARG A 193 -14.03 6.39 -10.08
C ARG A 193 -13.76 7.36 -11.24
N ALA A 194 -12.49 7.70 -11.47
CA ALA A 194 -12.08 8.53 -12.59
C ALA A 194 -12.30 7.82 -13.92
N ARG A 195 -11.88 6.55 -14.04
CA ARG A 195 -12.13 5.72 -15.22
C ARG A 195 -13.62 5.52 -15.48
N VAL A 196 -14.41 5.26 -14.44
CA VAL A 196 -15.87 5.19 -14.56
C VAL A 196 -16.41 6.48 -15.17
N GLY A 197 -16.01 7.66 -14.64
CA GLY A 197 -16.45 8.95 -15.17
C GLY A 197 -16.12 9.15 -16.65
N ALA A 198 -14.98 8.62 -17.11
CA ALA A 198 -14.62 8.62 -18.54
C ALA A 198 -15.42 7.61 -19.39
N MET A 199 -15.88 6.50 -18.80
CA MET A 199 -16.67 5.46 -19.48
C MET A 199 -18.19 5.74 -19.46
N LEU A 200 -18.66 6.58 -18.53
CA LEU A 200 -20.06 6.95 -18.33
C LEU A 200 -20.24 8.46 -18.51
N PRO A 201 -20.36 8.95 -19.76
CA PRO A 201 -20.37 10.38 -20.06
C PRO A 201 -21.60 11.12 -19.49
N ASP A 202 -22.69 10.41 -19.23
CA ASP A 202 -23.87 10.94 -18.55
C ASP A 202 -24.20 10.11 -17.30
N PRO A 203 -23.49 10.34 -16.18
CA PRO A 203 -23.61 9.53 -14.97
C PRO A 203 -25.01 9.60 -14.31
N GLU A 204 -25.81 10.62 -14.65
CA GLU A 204 -27.16 10.81 -14.10
C GLU A 204 -28.19 9.89 -14.77
N ASN A 205 -27.98 9.53 -16.04
CA ASN A 205 -28.90 8.69 -16.82
C ASN A 205 -28.39 7.25 -17.06
N VAL A 206 -27.42 6.78 -16.26
CA VAL A 206 -26.85 5.42 -16.40
C VAL A 206 -27.76 4.36 -15.78
N THR A 207 -28.07 3.32 -16.54
CA THR A 207 -28.81 2.16 -16.03
C THR A 207 -27.97 1.29 -15.10
N LYS A 208 -28.62 0.44 -14.30
CA LYS A 208 -27.93 -0.51 -13.42
C LYS A 208 -27.03 -1.46 -14.21
N GLU A 209 -27.50 -1.92 -15.36
CA GLU A 209 -26.81 -2.85 -16.26
C GLU A 209 -25.53 -2.22 -16.82
N GLN A 210 -25.57 -0.94 -17.20
CA GLN A 210 -24.39 -0.21 -17.65
C GLN A 210 -23.34 -0.07 -16.54
N ARG A 211 -23.76 0.24 -15.30
CA ARG A 211 -22.83 0.28 -14.15
C ARG A 211 -22.20 -1.08 -13.88
N TRP A 212 -22.98 -2.16 -13.97
CA TRP A 212 -22.48 -3.53 -13.81
C TRP A 212 -21.48 -3.91 -14.91
N ALA A 213 -21.76 -3.57 -16.16
CA ALA A 213 -20.85 -3.82 -17.28
C ALA A 213 -19.52 -3.06 -17.12
N VAL A 214 -19.56 -1.78 -16.72
CA VAL A 214 -18.36 -0.99 -16.42
C VAL A 214 -17.59 -1.57 -15.23
N ALA A 215 -18.28 -1.97 -14.16
CA ALA A 215 -17.65 -2.58 -12.99
C ALA A 215 -16.92 -3.89 -13.33
N ASP A 216 -17.55 -4.78 -14.13
CA ASP A 216 -16.94 -6.03 -14.54
C ASP A 216 -15.75 -5.82 -15.49
N LYS A 217 -15.82 -4.81 -16.37
CA LYS A 217 -14.67 -4.37 -17.18
C LYS A 217 -13.50 -3.92 -16.30
N LEU A 218 -13.73 -2.98 -15.37
CA LEU A 218 -12.69 -2.45 -14.49
C LEU A 218 -12.08 -3.52 -13.58
N ARG A 219 -12.91 -4.43 -13.05
CA ARG A 219 -12.44 -5.59 -12.28
C ARG A 219 -11.39 -6.39 -13.05
N ARG A 220 -11.60 -6.64 -14.34
CA ARG A 220 -10.64 -7.39 -15.17
C ARG A 220 -9.38 -6.58 -15.48
N GLU A 221 -9.53 -5.31 -15.81
CA GLU A 221 -8.40 -4.46 -16.22
C GLU A 221 -7.47 -4.09 -15.06
N ILE A 222 -8.03 -3.80 -13.89
CA ILE A 222 -7.29 -3.31 -12.72
C ILE A 222 -7.06 -4.43 -11.70
N ALA A 223 -7.72 -5.59 -11.89
CA ALA A 223 -7.66 -6.73 -10.98
C ALA A 223 -8.05 -6.33 -9.54
N VAL A 224 -9.24 -5.73 -9.37
CA VAL A 224 -9.84 -5.40 -8.05
C VAL A 224 -11.14 -6.19 -7.84
N PRO A 225 -11.62 -6.42 -6.60
CA PRO A 225 -12.89 -7.14 -6.40
C PRO A 225 -14.08 -6.47 -7.10
N PHE A 226 -15.03 -7.28 -7.60
CA PHE A 226 -16.20 -6.78 -8.33
C PHE A 226 -16.98 -5.70 -7.56
N LEU A 227 -17.18 -5.91 -6.25
CA LEU A 227 -17.93 -4.98 -5.41
C LEU A 227 -17.23 -3.61 -5.26
N VAL A 228 -15.90 -3.59 -5.27
CA VAL A 228 -15.12 -2.34 -5.24
C VAL A 228 -15.32 -1.57 -6.54
N ALA A 229 -15.20 -2.26 -7.68
CA ALA A 229 -15.44 -1.67 -8.99
C ALA A 229 -16.89 -1.18 -9.16
N LEU A 230 -17.87 -1.93 -8.63
CA LEU A 230 -19.28 -1.54 -8.66
C LEU A 230 -19.54 -0.29 -7.81
N GLN A 231 -18.96 -0.20 -6.61
CA GLN A 231 -19.10 0.99 -5.77
C GLN A 231 -18.43 2.22 -6.42
N ALA A 232 -17.33 2.03 -7.15
CA ALA A 232 -16.74 3.11 -7.97
C ALA A 232 -17.69 3.52 -9.10
N ALA A 233 -18.35 2.55 -9.76
CA ALA A 233 -19.32 2.77 -10.83
C ALA A 233 -20.59 3.53 -10.37
N GLU A 234 -20.98 3.36 -9.11
CA GLU A 234 -22.09 4.09 -8.48
C GLU A 234 -21.74 5.54 -8.13
N HIS A 235 -20.44 5.88 -8.05
CA HIS A 235 -19.95 7.17 -7.62
C HIS A 235 -18.83 7.71 -8.52
N PRO A 236 -19.03 7.87 -9.85
CA PRO A 236 -17.99 8.42 -10.72
C PRO A 236 -17.48 9.79 -10.24
N LEU A 237 -16.26 10.16 -10.63
CA LEU A 237 -15.77 11.53 -10.46
C LEU A 237 -16.32 12.40 -11.60
N SER A 238 -17.08 13.45 -11.26
CA SER A 238 -17.52 14.46 -12.24
C SER A 238 -16.44 15.53 -12.44
N PRO A 239 -16.12 15.91 -13.69
CA PRO A 239 -15.20 17.00 -13.99
C PRO A 239 -15.83 18.39 -13.86
N ASP A 240 -17.14 18.49 -13.59
CA ASP A 240 -17.89 19.75 -13.71
C ASP A 240 -17.70 20.68 -12.51
N THR A 241 -17.22 20.13 -11.39
CA THR A 241 -16.95 20.92 -10.17
C THR A 241 -15.46 21.15 -9.98
N LYS A 242 -15.07 22.29 -9.39
CA LYS A 242 -13.65 22.57 -9.03
C LYS A 242 -13.04 21.45 -8.17
N ALA A 243 -13.81 20.91 -7.22
CA ALA A 243 -13.37 19.80 -6.37
C ALA A 243 -13.17 18.52 -7.20
N GLY A 244 -14.09 18.22 -8.10
CA GLY A 244 -14.01 17.09 -9.03
C GLY A 244 -12.79 17.17 -9.94
N LYS A 245 -12.52 18.32 -10.56
CA LYS A 245 -11.30 18.56 -11.36
C LYS A 245 -10.01 18.28 -10.59
N ARG A 246 -9.94 18.73 -9.32
CA ARG A 246 -8.77 18.47 -8.47
C ARG A 246 -8.60 16.98 -8.17
N LEU A 247 -9.67 16.28 -7.82
CA LEU A 247 -9.65 14.84 -7.56
C LEU A 247 -9.27 14.05 -8.81
N LEU A 248 -9.81 14.44 -9.96
CA LEU A 248 -9.52 13.83 -11.25
C LEU A 248 -8.04 14.01 -11.62
N SER A 249 -7.48 15.21 -11.46
CA SER A 249 -6.06 15.46 -11.73
C SER A 249 -5.15 14.58 -10.87
N GLY A 250 -5.43 14.44 -9.58
CA GLY A 250 -4.68 13.52 -8.71
C GLY A 250 -4.82 12.06 -9.11
N ALA A 251 -6.05 11.62 -9.42
CA ALA A 251 -6.31 10.26 -9.89
C ALA A 251 -5.59 9.95 -11.20
N MET A 252 -5.56 10.88 -12.16
CA MET A 252 -4.85 10.72 -13.43
C MET A 252 -3.33 10.63 -13.23
N ALA A 253 -2.76 11.37 -12.26
CA ALA A 253 -1.34 11.27 -11.95
C ALA A 253 -0.97 9.88 -11.38
N TRP A 254 -1.79 9.33 -10.47
CA TRP A 254 -1.61 7.96 -9.97
C TRP A 254 -1.86 6.92 -11.05
N GLU A 255 -2.88 7.10 -11.88
CA GLU A 255 -3.15 6.20 -13.00
C GLU A 255 -1.99 6.18 -13.99
N LYS A 256 -1.41 7.34 -14.33
CA LYS A 256 -0.24 7.43 -15.19
C LYS A 256 0.95 6.64 -14.62
N SER A 257 1.17 6.73 -13.31
CA SER A 257 2.20 5.99 -12.56
C SER A 257 1.95 4.48 -12.54
N ILE A 258 0.73 4.05 -12.21
CA ILE A 258 0.42 2.65 -11.94
C ILE A 258 0.14 1.86 -13.22
N TYR A 259 -0.63 2.44 -14.15
CA TYR A 259 -1.15 1.76 -15.35
C TYR A 259 -0.79 2.44 -16.66
N GLY A 260 -0.34 3.69 -16.62
CA GLY A 260 -0.13 4.51 -17.81
C GLY A 260 1.33 4.57 -18.25
N SER A 261 1.70 5.71 -18.84
CA SER A 261 3.01 5.88 -19.46
C SER A 261 4.18 5.82 -18.47
N ASP A 262 3.96 6.01 -17.17
CA ASP A 262 5.03 5.96 -16.16
C ASP A 262 5.16 4.58 -15.50
N ALA A 263 4.29 3.62 -15.85
CA ALA A 263 4.28 2.27 -15.28
C ALA A 263 5.58 1.48 -15.50
N GLN A 264 6.26 1.70 -16.64
CA GLN A 264 7.56 1.07 -16.89
C GLN A 264 8.63 1.53 -15.88
N TYR A 265 8.66 2.82 -15.55
CA TYR A 265 9.56 3.36 -14.53
C TYR A 265 9.21 2.82 -13.15
N ARG A 266 7.92 2.84 -12.79
CA ARG A 266 7.43 2.27 -11.53
C ARG A 266 7.82 0.81 -11.36
N ASN A 267 7.58 -0.02 -12.37
CA ASN A 267 7.90 -1.45 -12.34
C ASN A 267 9.42 -1.70 -12.23
N PHE A 268 10.25 -0.84 -12.80
CA PHE A 268 11.70 -0.91 -12.61
C PHE A 268 12.10 -0.61 -11.17
N VAL A 269 11.54 0.44 -10.56
CA VAL A 269 11.82 0.85 -9.18
C VAL A 269 11.34 -0.18 -8.15
N LEU A 270 10.16 -0.75 -8.37
CA LEU A 270 9.56 -1.77 -7.48
C LEU A 270 10.00 -3.21 -7.80
N GLY A 271 10.69 -3.40 -8.92
CA GLY A 271 11.00 -4.71 -9.46
C GLY A 271 12.19 -5.40 -8.80
N LYS A 272 12.67 -6.45 -9.48
CA LYS A 272 13.82 -7.25 -9.03
C LYS A 272 15.12 -6.45 -8.94
N SER A 273 15.21 -5.29 -9.58
CA SER A 273 16.40 -4.44 -9.51
C SER A 273 16.66 -3.97 -8.07
N LYS A 274 15.61 -3.50 -7.37
CA LYS A 274 15.68 -3.10 -5.96
C LYS A 274 16.05 -4.30 -5.06
N GLU A 275 15.36 -5.42 -5.24
CA GLU A 275 15.63 -6.65 -4.48
C GLU A 275 17.09 -7.11 -4.62
N ASN A 276 17.66 -7.05 -5.83
CA ASN A 276 19.05 -7.42 -6.06
C ASN A 276 20.05 -6.39 -5.50
N ALA A 277 19.70 -5.09 -5.48
CA ALA A 277 20.51 -4.07 -4.83
C ALA A 277 20.55 -4.30 -3.31
N GLN A 278 19.41 -4.59 -2.69
CA GLN A 278 19.31 -4.94 -1.27
C GLN A 278 20.10 -6.20 -0.93
N LYS A 279 20.02 -7.24 -1.78
CA LYS A 279 20.85 -8.44 -1.63
C LYS A 279 22.34 -8.12 -1.75
N MET A 280 22.73 -7.31 -2.73
CA MET A 280 24.13 -6.89 -2.89
C MET A 280 24.63 -6.15 -1.65
N TYR A 281 23.84 -5.21 -1.12
CA TYR A 281 24.15 -4.49 0.12
C TYR A 281 24.29 -5.45 1.30
N LYS A 282 23.32 -6.36 1.48
CA LYS A 282 23.35 -7.37 2.55
C LYS A 282 24.61 -8.25 2.50
N TYR A 283 24.98 -8.75 1.32
CA TYR A 283 26.15 -9.64 1.19
C TYR A 283 27.48 -8.87 1.27
N SER A 284 27.57 -7.67 0.68
CA SER A 284 28.77 -6.83 0.79
C SER A 284 28.98 -6.32 2.22
N SER A 285 27.92 -5.99 2.95
CA SER A 285 27.96 -5.66 4.38
C SER A 285 28.52 -6.82 5.20
N LYS A 286 27.97 -8.03 5.01
CA LYS A 286 28.50 -9.24 5.65
C LYS A 286 29.98 -9.46 5.35
N LEU A 287 30.40 -9.24 4.10
CA LEU A 287 31.78 -9.37 3.68
C LEU A 287 32.67 -8.34 4.41
N TYR A 288 32.29 -7.07 4.37
CA TYR A 288 33.02 -5.97 4.99
C TYR A 288 33.27 -6.18 6.48
N TYR A 289 32.23 -6.55 7.24
CA TYR A 289 32.35 -6.77 8.69
C TYR A 289 33.02 -8.11 9.08
N SER A 290 33.20 -9.03 8.13
CA SER A 290 33.84 -10.32 8.40
C SER A 290 35.35 -10.32 8.14
N VAL A 291 35.85 -9.30 7.45
CA VAL A 291 37.21 -9.22 6.93
C VAL A 291 38.09 -8.37 7.88
N PRO A 292 39.21 -8.92 8.40
CA PRO A 292 40.16 -8.18 9.24
C PRO A 292 40.67 -6.90 8.60
N ASP A 293 41.06 -5.91 9.41
CA ASP A 293 41.61 -4.63 8.93
C ASP A 293 42.85 -4.78 8.04
N ASP A 294 43.64 -5.84 8.23
CA ASP A 294 44.87 -6.14 7.51
C ASP A 294 44.68 -7.11 6.32
N TYR A 295 43.45 -7.32 5.86
CA TYR A 295 43.15 -8.27 4.80
C TYR A 295 43.71 -7.86 3.43
N ASN A 296 44.61 -8.68 2.90
CA ASN A 296 45.17 -8.55 1.56
C ASN A 296 45.42 -9.95 0.94
N VAL A 297 44.69 -10.29 -0.13
CA VAL A 297 44.74 -11.62 -0.81
C VAL A 297 46.07 -11.86 -1.54
N HIS A 298 46.91 -10.84 -1.70
CA HIS A 298 48.22 -11.02 -2.34
C HIS A 298 49.24 -11.81 -1.49
N LEU A 299 48.89 -12.16 -0.25
CA LEU A 299 49.63 -13.17 0.52
C LEU A 299 49.06 -14.56 0.19
N PRO A 300 49.90 -15.55 -0.21
CA PRO A 300 49.41 -16.88 -0.52
C PRO A 300 48.67 -17.46 0.70
N MET A 301 47.36 -17.64 0.56
CA MET A 301 46.44 -18.11 1.60
C MET A 301 46.76 -19.52 2.13
N HIS A 302 47.77 -20.20 1.59
CA HIS A 302 48.09 -21.59 1.94
C HIS A 302 48.60 -21.81 3.37
N ASN A 303 48.95 -20.77 4.13
CA ASN A 303 49.58 -20.95 5.45
C ASN A 303 48.86 -20.30 6.64
N MET A 304 47.68 -19.70 6.46
CA MET A 304 46.88 -19.27 7.62
C MET A 304 45.78 -20.28 7.90
N PRO A 305 45.65 -20.81 9.14
CA PRO A 305 44.53 -21.67 9.50
C PRO A 305 43.25 -20.84 9.38
N LEU A 306 42.50 -21.10 8.32
CA LEU A 306 41.26 -20.38 8.06
C LEU A 306 40.25 -20.76 9.15
N PRO A 307 39.75 -19.82 9.96
CA PRO A 307 38.62 -20.10 10.82
C PRO A 307 37.41 -20.46 9.96
N GLN A 308 36.41 -21.10 10.55
CA GLN A 308 35.13 -21.52 9.94
C GLN A 308 34.46 -20.46 9.04
N LYS A 309 34.86 -19.19 9.18
CA LYS A 309 34.50 -18.02 8.36
C LYS A 309 34.92 -18.06 6.88
N ALA A 310 35.84 -18.93 6.45
CA ALA A 310 36.26 -18.97 5.04
C ALA A 310 35.19 -19.55 4.09
N ALA A 311 34.39 -20.51 4.55
CA ALA A 311 33.27 -21.03 3.76
C ALA A 311 32.18 -19.97 3.54
N ASP A 312 31.97 -19.09 4.52
CA ASP A 312 31.05 -17.96 4.42
C ASP A 312 31.55 -16.90 3.42
N TYR A 313 32.87 -16.72 3.32
CA TYR A 313 33.53 -15.80 2.40
C TYR A 313 33.33 -16.22 0.93
N ASP A 314 33.70 -17.46 0.58
CA ASP A 314 33.56 -17.97 -0.78
C ASP A 314 32.09 -17.99 -1.22
N THR A 315 31.19 -18.39 -0.30
CA THR A 315 29.75 -18.34 -0.53
C THR A 315 29.27 -16.91 -0.80
N ALA A 316 29.71 -15.93 0.00
CA ALA A 316 29.34 -14.52 -0.21
C ALA A 316 29.86 -13.96 -1.54
N LEU A 317 31.11 -14.28 -1.91
CA LEU A 317 31.68 -13.91 -3.21
C LEU A 317 30.91 -14.52 -4.38
N ASP A 318 30.56 -15.80 -4.30
CA ASP A 318 29.76 -16.47 -5.34
C ASP A 318 28.38 -15.83 -5.51
N TRP A 319 27.74 -15.46 -4.39
CA TRP A 319 26.48 -14.70 -4.41
C TRP A 319 26.64 -13.32 -5.06
N ILE A 320 27.70 -12.58 -4.69
CA ILE A 320 28.02 -11.28 -5.27
C ILE A 320 28.28 -11.40 -6.78
N ASN A 321 29.08 -12.38 -7.21
CA ASN A 321 29.36 -12.67 -8.63
C ASN A 321 28.08 -13.05 -9.40
N SER A 322 27.20 -13.84 -8.79
CA SER A 322 25.88 -14.15 -9.35
C SER A 322 24.99 -12.91 -9.48
N LEU A 323 25.06 -11.98 -8.52
CA LEU A 323 24.35 -10.70 -8.59
C LEU A 323 24.93 -9.79 -9.68
N TYR A 324 26.25 -9.66 -9.82
CA TYR A 324 26.90 -8.90 -10.90
C TYR A 324 26.38 -9.32 -12.26
N ARG A 325 26.43 -10.62 -12.57
CA ARG A 325 25.92 -11.16 -13.84
C ARG A 325 24.46 -10.81 -14.09
N ARG A 326 23.61 -10.78 -13.05
CA ARG A 326 22.19 -10.37 -13.17
C ARG A 326 22.05 -8.86 -13.40
N PHE A 327 22.85 -8.04 -12.73
CA PHE A 327 22.87 -6.59 -12.96
C PHE A 327 23.27 -6.27 -14.39
N GLU A 328 24.36 -6.84 -14.87
CA GLU A 328 24.88 -6.62 -16.21
C GLU A 328 23.90 -7.10 -17.30
N SER A 329 23.47 -8.37 -17.23
CA SER A 329 22.68 -8.98 -18.31
C SER A 329 21.22 -8.53 -18.36
N ARG A 330 20.65 -8.05 -17.24
CA ARG A 330 19.21 -7.77 -17.13
C ARG A 330 18.89 -6.36 -16.68
N HIS A 331 19.38 -5.95 -15.51
CA HIS A 331 18.89 -4.73 -14.84
C HIS A 331 19.46 -3.45 -15.46
N LEU A 332 20.72 -3.47 -15.89
CA LEU A 332 21.36 -2.35 -16.56
C LEU A 332 20.68 -2.06 -17.92
N PRO A 333 20.47 -3.04 -18.83
CA PRO A 333 19.69 -2.83 -20.05
C PRO A 333 18.24 -2.39 -19.80
N GLU A 334 17.60 -2.87 -18.73
CA GLU A 334 16.26 -2.44 -18.36
C GLU A 334 16.22 -0.97 -17.95
N ALA A 335 17.13 -0.54 -17.09
CA ALA A 335 17.28 0.85 -16.67
C ALA A 335 17.56 1.78 -17.86
N GLU A 336 18.45 1.36 -18.78
CA GLU A 336 18.74 2.11 -20.01
C GLU A 336 17.51 2.24 -20.92
N ARG A 337 16.73 1.16 -21.09
CA ARG A 337 15.46 1.20 -21.83
C ARG A 337 14.44 2.14 -21.19
N VAL A 338 14.32 2.16 -19.86
CA VAL A 338 13.44 3.09 -19.14
C VAL A 338 13.89 4.53 -19.35
N LEU A 339 15.19 4.80 -19.23
CA LEU A 339 15.76 6.15 -19.44
C LEU A 339 15.50 6.64 -20.87
N GLU A 340 15.70 5.77 -21.86
CA GLU A 340 15.48 6.10 -23.26
C GLU A 340 13.99 6.33 -23.57
N SER A 341 13.10 5.52 -23.00
CA SER A 341 11.64 5.72 -23.04
C SER A 341 11.24 7.09 -22.46
N LEU A 342 11.86 7.52 -21.37
CA LEU A 342 11.64 8.85 -20.78
C LEU A 342 12.19 9.97 -21.67
N ARG A 343 13.34 9.79 -22.33
CA ARG A 343 13.98 10.78 -23.23
C ARG A 343 13.14 11.06 -24.47
N LYS A 344 12.58 10.01 -25.09
CA LYS A 344 11.78 10.11 -26.32
C LYS A 344 10.48 10.92 -26.19
N ARG A 345 10.00 11.20 -24.97
CA ARG A 345 8.75 11.93 -24.72
C ARG A 345 8.84 13.45 -24.95
N GLY A 346 10.02 13.98 -25.31
CA GLY A 346 10.19 15.40 -25.60
C GLY A 346 10.29 16.27 -24.34
N LYS A 347 9.52 17.38 -24.29
CA LYS A 347 9.52 18.33 -23.17
C LYS A 347 9.12 17.62 -21.87
N SER A 348 10.08 17.50 -20.95
CA SER A 348 9.87 16.77 -19.71
C SER A 348 9.10 17.60 -18.69
N SER A 349 8.02 17.02 -18.17
CA SER A 349 7.39 17.50 -16.94
C SER A 349 8.38 17.47 -15.76
N GLY A 350 8.11 18.21 -14.69
CA GLY A 350 8.96 18.17 -13.48
C GLY A 350 9.13 16.75 -12.94
N MET A 351 8.06 15.94 -12.98
CA MET A 351 8.11 14.54 -12.56
C MET A 351 9.01 13.68 -13.46
N GLU A 352 8.96 13.86 -14.77
CA GLU A 352 9.83 13.12 -15.70
C GLU A 352 11.31 13.48 -15.52
N GLN A 353 11.62 14.71 -15.12
CA GLN A 353 12.99 15.11 -14.77
C GLN A 353 13.48 14.39 -13.52
N ILE A 354 12.62 14.27 -12.50
CA ILE A 354 12.90 13.50 -11.28
C ILE A 354 13.15 12.02 -11.62
N MET A 355 12.26 11.40 -12.41
CA MET A 355 12.42 10.01 -12.85
C MET A 355 13.74 9.78 -13.61
N ARG A 356 14.10 10.68 -14.55
CA ARG A 356 15.38 10.59 -15.30
C ARG A 356 16.57 10.67 -14.35
N ARG A 357 16.55 11.59 -13.38
CA ARG A 357 17.61 11.73 -12.37
C ARG A 357 17.76 10.45 -11.56
N HIS A 358 16.65 9.86 -11.10
CA HIS A 358 16.67 8.59 -10.36
C HIS A 358 17.32 7.47 -11.15
N ILE A 359 16.90 7.26 -12.41
CA ILE A 359 17.49 6.22 -13.26
C ILE A 359 18.98 6.48 -13.50
N GLN A 360 19.39 7.74 -13.69
CA GLN A 360 20.80 8.08 -13.86
C GLN A 360 21.63 7.79 -12.61
N THR A 361 21.12 8.11 -11.42
CA THR A 361 21.78 7.78 -10.14
C THR A 361 21.89 6.27 -9.97
N ILE A 362 20.81 5.52 -10.20
CA ILE A 362 20.79 4.05 -10.12
C ILE A 362 21.78 3.43 -11.13
N LEU A 363 21.78 3.88 -12.39
CA LEU A 363 22.73 3.43 -13.42
C LEU A 363 24.18 3.70 -13.01
N SER A 364 24.44 4.86 -12.43
CA SER A 364 25.79 5.24 -11.98
C SER A 364 26.26 4.32 -10.85
N ALA A 365 25.40 4.04 -9.88
CA ALA A 365 25.68 3.10 -8.79
C ALA A 365 25.88 1.67 -9.31
N MET A 366 25.00 1.17 -10.19
CA MET A 366 25.14 -0.16 -10.81
C MET A 366 26.45 -0.31 -11.59
N ARG A 367 26.85 0.71 -12.35
CA ARG A 367 28.12 0.70 -13.09
C ARG A 367 29.33 0.78 -12.17
N ALA A 368 29.23 1.48 -11.04
CA ALA A 368 30.29 1.49 -10.03
C ALA A 368 30.48 0.09 -9.45
N ILE A 369 29.39 -0.55 -9.04
CA ILE A 369 29.33 -1.95 -8.58
C ILE A 369 30.05 -2.86 -9.60
N LEU A 370 29.64 -2.84 -10.87
CA LEU A 370 30.25 -3.69 -11.92
C LEU A 370 31.76 -3.44 -12.15
N LYS A 371 32.28 -2.23 -11.89
CA LYS A 371 33.73 -1.96 -12.02
C LYS A 371 34.59 -2.71 -11.00
N THR A 372 33.97 -3.18 -9.90
CA THR A 372 34.62 -3.96 -8.84
C THR A 372 34.56 -5.47 -9.07
N GLU A 373 33.87 -5.94 -10.12
CA GLU A 373 33.81 -7.36 -10.48
C GLU A 373 35.21 -7.90 -10.77
N GLY A 374 35.51 -9.08 -10.20
CA GLY A 374 36.81 -9.73 -10.33
C GLY A 374 37.96 -8.97 -9.66
N LYS A 375 37.68 -8.00 -8.78
CA LYS A 375 38.68 -7.18 -8.08
C LYS A 375 38.40 -7.06 -6.58
N LEU A 376 37.87 -8.10 -5.94
CA LEU A 376 37.64 -8.10 -4.48
C LEU A 376 38.81 -8.79 -3.77
N TYR A 377 40.01 -8.20 -3.89
CA TYR A 377 41.26 -8.78 -3.37
C TYR A 377 41.79 -8.06 -2.12
N THR A 378 41.20 -6.91 -1.78
CA THR A 378 41.66 -6.03 -0.69
C THR A 378 40.45 -5.55 0.12
N LYS A 379 40.67 -5.19 1.38
CA LYS A 379 39.62 -4.61 2.23
C LYS A 379 39.04 -3.34 1.62
N GLU A 380 39.87 -2.49 1.03
CA GLU A 380 39.46 -1.24 0.40
C GLU A 380 38.49 -1.48 -0.77
N GLN A 381 38.69 -2.55 -1.54
CA GLN A 381 37.78 -2.92 -2.63
C GLN A 381 36.44 -3.46 -2.12
N ILE A 382 36.46 -4.23 -1.02
CA ILE A 382 35.25 -4.72 -0.35
C ILE A 382 34.45 -3.57 0.25
N GLU A 383 35.14 -2.63 0.90
CA GLU A 383 34.57 -1.40 1.43
C GLU A 383 33.96 -0.54 0.32
N ALA A 384 34.67 -0.35 -0.79
CA ALA A 384 34.13 0.36 -1.94
C ALA A 384 32.87 -0.29 -2.50
N LEU A 385 32.81 -1.63 -2.60
CA LEU A 385 31.61 -2.36 -2.99
C LEU A 385 30.46 -2.13 -2.00
N TYR A 386 30.73 -2.20 -0.69
CA TYR A 386 29.74 -1.98 0.36
C TYR A 386 29.05 -0.62 0.22
N TYR A 387 29.82 0.48 0.16
CA TYR A 387 29.25 1.83 0.01
C TYR A 387 28.55 2.04 -1.33
N GLN A 388 29.03 1.42 -2.41
CA GLN A 388 28.36 1.50 -3.71
C GLN A 388 27.01 0.74 -3.72
N ALA A 389 26.95 -0.41 -3.07
CA ALA A 389 25.73 -1.17 -2.90
C ALA A 389 24.72 -0.43 -2.02
N GLU A 390 25.18 0.19 -0.93
CA GLU A 390 24.36 1.07 -0.09
C GLU A 390 23.80 2.25 -0.88
N ALA A 391 24.64 2.97 -1.63
CA ALA A 391 24.21 4.08 -2.47
C ALA A 391 23.17 3.65 -3.51
N ALA A 392 23.28 2.43 -4.06
CA ALA A 392 22.27 1.88 -4.96
C ALA A 392 20.93 1.65 -4.24
N VAL A 393 20.94 1.07 -3.04
CA VAL A 393 19.73 0.86 -2.23
C VAL A 393 19.07 2.19 -1.89
N LEU A 394 19.83 3.17 -1.40
CA LEU A 394 19.32 4.50 -1.10
C LEU A 394 18.72 5.19 -2.34
N ALA A 395 19.34 5.02 -3.51
CA ALA A 395 18.80 5.55 -4.77
C ALA A 395 17.47 4.88 -5.17
N PHE A 396 17.34 3.56 -4.97
CA PHE A 396 16.07 2.86 -5.20
C PHE A 396 15.00 3.26 -4.19
N ASP A 397 15.35 3.43 -2.92
CA ASP A 397 14.39 3.83 -1.88
C ASP A 397 13.90 5.25 -2.08
N GLN A 398 14.78 6.19 -2.45
CA GLN A 398 14.36 7.54 -2.83
C GLN A 398 13.46 7.51 -4.07
N ALA A 399 13.85 6.76 -5.11
CA ALA A 399 13.06 6.61 -6.32
C ALA A 399 11.66 6.04 -6.05
N TYR A 400 11.56 5.10 -5.11
CA TYR A 400 10.31 4.52 -4.63
C TYR A 400 9.48 5.55 -3.87
N ARG A 401 10.05 6.23 -2.87
CA ARG A 401 9.35 7.25 -2.06
C ARG A 401 8.85 8.42 -2.90
N ASP A 402 9.50 8.71 -4.01
CA ASP A 402 9.13 9.79 -4.93
C ASP A 402 8.08 9.39 -5.98
N LEU A 403 7.67 8.12 -6.08
CA LEU A 403 6.54 7.74 -6.93
C LEU A 403 5.28 8.55 -6.50
N PRO A 404 4.45 9.05 -7.43
CA PRO A 404 3.36 9.97 -7.07
C PRO A 404 2.37 9.41 -6.04
N GLU A 405 2.08 8.12 -6.11
CA GLU A 405 1.23 7.41 -5.16
C GLU A 405 1.91 7.20 -3.80
N GLU A 406 3.20 6.85 -3.80
CA GLU A 406 4.00 6.59 -2.58
C GLU A 406 4.30 7.89 -1.84
N ALA A 407 4.75 8.93 -2.53
CA ALA A 407 5.01 10.24 -1.94
C ALA A 407 3.77 10.80 -1.24
N ASP A 408 2.60 10.61 -1.85
CA ASP A 408 1.33 11.00 -1.24
C ASP A 408 0.93 10.11 -0.06
N ALA A 409 1.18 8.80 -0.12
CA ALA A 409 0.94 7.87 0.98
C ALA A 409 1.86 8.13 2.18
N TRP A 410 3.18 8.24 1.97
CA TRP A 410 4.17 8.60 2.99
C TRP A 410 3.89 9.96 3.64
N ARG A 411 3.55 10.98 2.85
CA ARG A 411 3.18 12.30 3.39
C ARG A 411 1.92 12.24 4.26
N ILE A 412 1.04 11.27 4.04
CA ILE A 412 -0.19 11.08 4.80
C ILE A 412 0.05 10.21 6.03
N GLY A 413 0.72 9.07 5.88
CA GLY A 413 1.16 8.20 6.97
C GLY A 413 2.04 8.91 7.98
N GLY A 414 3.10 9.59 7.53
CA GLY A 414 4.01 10.33 8.40
C GLY A 414 3.33 11.44 9.21
N LYS A 415 2.25 12.03 8.68
CA LYS A 415 1.42 12.97 9.47
C LYS A 415 0.69 12.26 10.62
N ALA A 416 0.19 11.04 10.41
CA ALA A 416 -0.42 10.24 11.47
C ALA A 416 0.64 9.83 12.51
N GLY A 417 1.80 9.34 12.08
CA GLY A 417 2.93 9.02 12.96
C GLY A 417 3.39 10.21 13.81
N SER A 418 3.68 11.36 13.20
CA SER A 418 4.06 12.58 13.94
C SER A 418 2.95 13.09 14.87
N LYS A 419 1.67 12.79 14.59
CA LYS A 419 0.56 13.16 15.46
C LYS A 419 0.43 12.21 16.64
N TYR A 420 0.62 10.91 16.43
CA TYR A 420 0.73 9.91 17.48
C TYR A 420 1.86 10.28 18.44
N GLU A 421 3.06 10.53 17.91
CA GLU A 421 4.24 10.96 18.68
C GLU A 421 3.96 12.21 19.53
N LYS A 422 3.27 13.21 18.97
CA LYS A 422 2.87 14.40 19.73
C LYS A 422 1.89 14.09 20.88
N GLN A 423 1.08 13.04 20.77
CA GLN A 423 0.25 12.59 21.90
C GLN A 423 1.10 11.84 22.91
N ALA A 424 1.91 10.87 22.48
CA ALA A 424 2.82 10.12 23.34
C ALA A 424 3.70 11.04 24.21
N ARG A 425 4.36 12.02 23.59
CA ARG A 425 5.18 13.01 24.31
C ARG A 425 4.40 13.84 25.34
N LYS A 426 3.13 14.17 25.08
CA LYS A 426 2.27 14.87 26.07
C LYS A 426 1.97 14.02 27.30
N HIS A 427 2.06 12.71 27.16
CA HIS A 427 1.84 11.74 28.22
C HIS A 427 3.15 11.19 28.81
N GLY A 428 4.31 11.77 28.46
CA GLY A 428 5.62 11.34 28.98
C GLY A 428 6.10 10.00 28.43
N LEU A 429 5.58 9.58 27.27
CA LEU A 429 5.95 8.34 26.59
C LEU A 429 7.03 8.60 25.54
N ASP A 430 8.04 7.74 25.49
CA ASP A 430 9.14 7.81 24.51
C ASP A 430 8.81 7.01 23.25
N THR A 431 9.00 7.60 22.09
CA THR A 431 8.72 6.99 20.78
C THR A 431 9.98 6.81 19.92
N SER A 432 11.17 6.99 20.51
CA SER A 432 12.45 6.70 19.87
C SER A 432 12.55 5.22 19.49
N SER A 433 13.15 4.91 18.34
CA SER A 433 13.45 3.51 18.01
C SER A 433 14.62 3.05 18.90
N PRO A 434 14.63 1.81 19.42
CA PRO A 434 15.79 1.26 20.11
C PRO A 434 17.07 1.23 19.25
N GLU A 435 16.93 1.35 17.92
CA GLU A 435 18.05 1.42 16.97
C GLU A 435 18.60 2.85 16.78
N ASP A 436 17.96 3.87 17.36
CA ASP A 436 18.42 5.26 17.29
C ASP A 436 19.44 5.62 18.40
N ASP A 437 19.67 4.72 19.37
CA ASP A 437 20.65 4.80 20.46
C ASP A 437 21.92 3.96 20.16
#